data_AF-A0A350DPH4-F1
#
_entry.id   AF-A0A350DPH4-F1
#
_cell.length_a   1.000
_cell.length_b   1.000
_cell.length_c   1.000
_cell.angle_alpha   90.00
_cell.angle_beta   90.00
_cell.angle_gamma   90.00
#
_symmetry.space_group_name_H-M   'P 1'
#
loop_
_entity.id
_entity.type
_entity.pdbx_description
1 polymer ?
#
loop_
_entity_poly.entity_id
_entity_poly.type
_entity_poly.pdbx_seq_one_letter_code
_entity_poly.pdbx_strand_id
1 'polypeptide(L)'
;DGRGHAPMRSDDDADSLLIRLAMPATTEAQRQKLKDSLIEKVAHPMYGGQLQDRGVQGVPAEARIVVQWNDKPVTFADGHVETLRAPTFNLTKPGYGPFDNEL
;
A
#
# COMPACT_ATOMS: atom_id res chain seq x y z
N ASP A 1 -7.93 -21.17 7.58
CA ASP A 1 -8.81 -20.79 8.70
C ASP A 1 -9.61 -19.49 8.43
N GLY A 2 -9.66 -18.99 7.19
CA GLY A 2 -10.47 -17.83 6.81
C GLY A 2 -9.96 -16.47 7.31
N ARG A 3 -8.79 -16.40 7.94
CA ARG A 3 -8.26 -15.16 8.55
C ARG A 3 -7.46 -14.27 7.59
N GLY A 4 -7.42 -14.63 6.30
CA GLY A 4 -6.55 -14.02 5.30
C GLY A 4 -5.08 -14.39 5.50
N HIS A 5 -4.24 -13.97 4.57
CA HIS A 5 -2.81 -14.20 4.62
C HIS A 5 -2.07 -13.04 3.94
N ALA A 6 -0.89 -12.70 4.44
CA ALA A 6 -0.02 -11.79 3.72
C ALA A 6 0.57 -12.53 2.49
N PRO A 7 0.73 -11.85 1.34
CA PRO A 7 1.43 -12.38 0.19
C PRO A 7 2.80 -12.89 0.62
N MET A 8 3.15 -14.14 0.32
CA MET A 8 4.46 -14.68 0.72
C MET A 8 5.56 -14.38 -0.30
N ARG A 9 5.16 -14.07 -1.53
CA ARG A 9 6.01 -13.87 -2.70
C ARG A 9 5.34 -12.86 -3.64
N SER A 10 6.09 -12.33 -4.60
CA SER A 10 5.61 -11.22 -5.46
C SER A 10 4.54 -11.60 -6.48
N ASP A 11 4.36 -12.89 -6.75
CA ASP A 11 3.33 -13.46 -7.63
C ASP A 11 2.06 -13.92 -6.87
N ASP A 12 2.06 -13.80 -5.54
CA ASP A 12 0.94 -14.14 -4.69
C ASP A 12 -0.15 -13.05 -4.75
N ASP A 13 -1.40 -13.41 -4.43
CA ASP A 13 -2.48 -12.42 -4.36
C ASP A 13 -2.40 -11.56 -3.10
N ALA A 14 -2.89 -10.33 -3.19
CA ALA A 14 -3.01 -9.41 -2.06
C ALA A 14 -4.46 -9.32 -1.54
N ASP A 15 -5.28 -10.36 -1.73
CA ASP A 15 -6.73 -10.30 -1.50
C ASP A 15 -7.09 -10.09 -0.02
N SER A 16 -6.15 -10.38 0.89
CA SER A 16 -6.30 -10.18 2.33
C SER A 16 -5.74 -8.84 2.84
N LEU A 17 -5.17 -8.01 1.97
CA LEU A 17 -4.57 -6.72 2.32
C LEU A 17 -5.53 -5.57 2.02
N LEU A 18 -5.55 -4.59 2.93
CA LEU A 18 -6.19 -3.29 2.72
C LEU A 18 -5.11 -2.24 2.50
N ILE A 19 -4.95 -1.75 1.26
CA ILE A 19 -4.00 -0.69 0.96
C ILE A 19 -4.71 0.66 0.89
N ARG A 20 -4.26 1.60 1.73
CA ARG A 20 -4.74 2.98 1.80
C ARG A 20 -3.76 3.89 1.07
N LEU A 21 -4.23 4.53 0.00
CA LEU A 21 -3.46 5.50 -0.78
C LEU A 21 -3.70 6.91 -0.23
N ALA A 22 -2.63 7.70 -0.07
CA ALA A 22 -2.71 9.09 0.37
C ALA A 22 -1.72 9.93 -0.42
N MET A 23 -2.19 11.06 -0.96
CA MET A 23 -1.34 12.05 -1.59
C MET A 23 -0.73 13.00 -0.54
N PRO A 24 0.44 13.60 -0.83
CA PRO A 24 0.94 14.72 -0.05
C PRO A 24 -0.07 15.87 0.00
N ALA A 25 -0.19 16.52 1.16
CA ALA A 25 -1.02 17.72 1.30
C ALA A 25 -0.27 18.96 0.79
N THR A 26 -0.51 19.32 -0.47
CA THR A 26 0.18 20.43 -1.15
C THR A 26 -0.42 21.80 -0.80
N THR A 27 -1.69 21.87 -0.38
CA THR A 27 -2.37 23.13 0.00
C THR A 27 -2.48 23.31 1.52
N GLU A 28 -2.55 24.57 1.97
CA GLU A 28 -2.73 24.88 3.39
C GLU A 28 -4.09 24.40 3.91
N ALA A 29 -5.14 24.51 3.09
CA ALA A 29 -6.46 24.01 3.44
C ALA A 29 -6.46 22.48 3.66
N GLN A 30 -5.73 21.71 2.86
CA GLN A 30 -5.59 20.26 3.08
C GLN A 30 -4.80 19.97 4.36
N ARG A 31 -3.68 20.66 4.58
CA ARG A 31 -2.87 20.50 5.80
C ARG A 31 -3.67 20.81 7.06
N GLN A 32 -4.45 21.89 7.05
CA GLN A 32 -5.29 22.28 8.17
C GLN A 32 -6.41 21.26 8.42
N LYS A 33 -7.08 20.77 7.37
CA LYS A 33 -8.09 19.71 7.50
C LYS A 33 -7.52 18.42 8.10
N LEU A 34 -6.30 18.02 7.72
CA LEU A 34 -5.61 16.87 8.32
C LEU A 34 -5.28 17.12 9.79
N LYS A 35 -4.72 18.29 10.11
CA LYS A 35 -4.35 18.69 11.47
C LYS A 35 -5.56 18.72 12.40
N ASP A 36 -6.69 19.22 11.91
CA ASP A 36 -7.95 19.29 12.65
C ASP A 36 -8.73 17.96 12.61
N SER A 37 -8.16 16.90 12.02
CA SER A 37 -8.79 15.58 11.87
C SER A 37 -10.14 15.59 11.15
N LEU A 38 -10.36 16.57 10.27
CA LEU A 38 -11.58 16.68 9.45
C LEU A 38 -11.57 15.73 8.24
N ILE A 39 -10.39 15.27 7.84
CA ILE A 39 -10.16 14.23 6.83
C ILE A 39 -9.03 13.33 7.32
N GLU A 40 -9.03 12.03 7.01
CA GLU A 40 -7.91 11.15 7.39
C GLU A 40 -6.73 11.19 6.41
N LYS A 41 -6.96 11.66 5.16
CA LYS A 41 -5.95 11.75 4.10
C LYS A 41 -6.40 12.68 2.97
N VAL A 42 -5.46 13.05 2.09
CA VAL A 42 -5.79 13.58 0.76
C VAL A 42 -5.89 12.41 -0.20
N ALA A 43 -7.09 12.17 -0.75
CA ALA A 43 -7.31 11.10 -1.72
C ALA A 43 -6.71 11.46 -3.09
N HIS A 44 -6.23 10.44 -3.82
CA HIS A 44 -5.81 10.62 -5.20
C HIS A 44 -7.05 10.92 -6.08
N PRO A 45 -7.00 11.89 -7.00
CA PRO A 45 -8.18 12.25 -7.81
C PRO A 45 -8.72 11.10 -8.67
N MET A 46 -7.82 10.30 -9.25
CA MET A 46 -8.18 9.13 -10.07
C MET A 46 -8.37 7.82 -9.29
N TYR A 47 -7.59 7.60 -8.21
CA TYR A 47 -7.51 6.31 -7.51
C TYR A 47 -8.15 6.34 -6.11
N GLY A 48 -8.71 7.47 -5.69
CA GLY A 48 -9.32 7.60 -4.39
C GLY A 48 -8.33 7.39 -3.23
N GLY A 49 -8.85 6.89 -2.10
CA GLY A 49 -8.10 6.72 -0.85
C GLY A 49 -7.77 5.27 -0.48
N GLN A 50 -8.20 4.30 -1.28
CA GLN A 50 -8.03 2.88 -1.05
C GLN A 50 -7.91 2.19 -2.39
N LEU A 51 -6.92 1.32 -2.55
CA LEU A 51 -6.66 0.63 -3.81
C LEU A 51 -7.29 -0.76 -3.85
N GLN A 52 -7.79 -1.16 -5.02
CA GLN A 52 -8.31 -2.49 -5.31
C GLN A 52 -7.40 -3.24 -6.31
N ASP A 53 -6.82 -4.37 -5.86
CA ASP A 53 -5.99 -5.27 -6.69
C ASP A 53 -6.78 -6.02 -7.78
N ARG A 54 -8.11 -5.95 -7.70
CA ARG A 54 -9.04 -6.63 -8.58
C ARG A 54 -10.14 -5.67 -9.03
N GLY A 55 -10.55 -5.84 -10.28
CA GLY A 55 -11.74 -5.21 -10.84
C GLY A 55 -12.87 -6.24 -10.99
N VAL A 56 -14.10 -5.74 -11.11
CA VAL A 56 -15.24 -6.55 -11.55
C VAL A 56 -15.22 -6.73 -13.07
N GLN A 57 -16.10 -7.58 -13.62
CA GLN A 57 -16.16 -7.80 -15.06
C GLN A 57 -16.34 -6.49 -15.85
N GLY A 58 -15.45 -6.24 -16.81
CA GLY A 58 -15.47 -5.04 -17.65
C GLY A 58 -14.85 -3.80 -17.00
N VAL A 59 -14.38 -3.88 -15.74
CA VAL A 59 -13.69 -2.80 -15.04
C VAL A 59 -12.26 -3.24 -14.75
N PRO A 60 -11.22 -2.51 -15.20
CA PRO A 60 -9.84 -2.86 -14.86
C PRO A 60 -9.62 -2.73 -13.36
N ALA A 61 -8.70 -3.53 -12.80
CA ALA A 61 -8.20 -3.30 -11.45
C ALA A 61 -7.52 -1.93 -11.36
N GLU A 62 -7.52 -1.32 -10.18
CA GLU A 62 -6.94 0.01 -9.99
C GLU A 62 -5.42 -0.05 -10.14
N ALA A 63 -4.79 -1.02 -9.49
CA ALA A 63 -3.40 -1.41 -9.72
C ALA A 63 -3.16 -2.81 -9.16
N ARG A 64 -2.10 -3.46 -9.63
CA ARG A 64 -1.59 -4.69 -9.03
C ARG A 64 -0.68 -4.38 -7.84
N ILE A 65 -0.96 -4.96 -6.70
CA ILE A 65 -0.12 -4.85 -5.50
C ILE A 65 0.93 -5.96 -5.55
N VAL A 66 2.20 -5.56 -5.49
CA VAL A 66 3.33 -6.50 -5.42
C VAL A 66 4.06 -6.29 -4.10
N VAL A 67 4.25 -7.36 -3.35
CA VAL A 67 4.99 -7.34 -2.09
C VAL A 67 6.32 -8.06 -2.25
N GLN A 68 7.41 -7.36 -1.95
CA GLN A 68 8.74 -7.95 -1.83
C GLN A 68 9.15 -7.97 -0.37
N TRP A 69 9.60 -9.12 0.12
CA TRP A 69 10.11 -9.25 1.48
C TRP A 69 11.63 -9.17 1.47
N ASN A 70 12.17 -8.31 2.33
CA ASN A 70 13.60 -8.20 2.57
C ASN A 70 13.93 -8.75 3.95
N ASP A 71 14.94 -9.61 4.03
CA ASP A 71 15.43 -10.14 5.29
C ASP A 71 16.14 -9.03 6.09
N LYS A 72 15.78 -8.94 7.37
CA LYS A 72 16.31 -7.97 8.32
C LYS A 72 16.81 -8.73 9.55
N PRO A 73 18.10 -9.11 9.59
CA PRO A 73 18.67 -9.73 10.78
C PRO A 73 18.67 -8.74 11.94
N VAL A 74 18.28 -9.23 13.11
CA VAL A 74 18.28 -8.52 14.38
C VAL A 74 19.10 -9.32 15.37
N THR A 75 20.15 -8.70 15.90
CA THR A 75 21.02 -9.30 16.92
C THR A 75 20.57 -8.85 18.30
N PHE A 76 20.33 -9.82 19.19
CA PHE A 76 20.02 -9.60 20.60
C PHE A 76 21.30 -9.38 21.43
N ALA A 77 21.14 -8.93 22.67
CA ALA A 77 22.27 -8.60 23.55
C ALA A 77 23.16 -9.81 23.93
N ASP A 78 22.60 -11.02 23.88
CA ASP A 78 23.32 -12.29 24.10
C ASP A 78 24.01 -12.83 22.83
N GLY A 79 23.91 -12.11 21.72
CA GLY A 79 24.48 -12.50 20.43
C GLY A 79 23.56 -13.40 19.59
N HIS A 80 22.37 -13.77 20.07
CA HIS A 80 21.38 -14.49 19.27
C HIS A 80 20.94 -13.63 18.08
N VAL A 81 20.69 -14.25 16.91
CA VAL A 81 20.25 -13.56 15.71
C VAL A 81 18.92 -14.14 15.25
N GLU A 82 17.91 -13.27 15.13
CA GLU A 82 16.65 -13.59 14.45
C GLU A 82 16.53 -12.81 13.16
N THR A 83 15.96 -13.43 12.13
CA THR A 83 15.71 -12.76 10.86
C THR A 83 14.25 -12.34 10.76
N LEU A 84 14.01 -11.03 10.83
CA LEU A 84 12.70 -10.46 10.54
C LEU A 84 12.54 -10.26 9.03
N ARG A 85 11.30 -10.08 8.57
CA ARG A 85 11.01 -9.69 7.19
C ARG A 85 10.43 -8.29 7.16
N ALA A 86 10.96 -7.45 6.27
CA ALA A 86 10.46 -6.11 6.00
C ALA A 86 9.81 -6.07 4.59
N PRO A 87 8.52 -5.69 4.47
CA PRO A 87 7.87 -5.61 3.17
C PRO A 87 8.24 -4.32 2.44
N THR A 88 8.40 -4.42 1.13
CA THR A 88 8.34 -3.32 0.18
C THR A 88 7.10 -3.52 -0.67
N PHE A 89 6.23 -2.52 -0.70
CA PHE A 89 5.01 -2.54 -1.52
C PHE A 89 5.26 -1.76 -2.80
N ASN A 90 4.93 -2.37 -3.93
CA ASN A 90 4.98 -1.76 -5.25
C ASN A 90 3.61 -1.81 -5.90
N LEU A 91 3.16 -0.69 -6.45
CA LEU A 91 1.96 -0.61 -7.26
C LEU A 91 2.36 -0.71 -8.73
N THR A 92 1.78 -1.65 -9.46
CA THR A 92 2.11 -1.90 -10.86
C THR A 92 0.84 -1.98 -11.70
N LYS A 93 0.97 -1.88 -13.03
CA LYS A 93 -0.17 -1.99 -13.97
C LYS A 93 -1.35 -1.07 -13.60
N PRO A 94 -1.14 0.25 -13.55
CA PRO A 94 -2.19 1.18 -13.16
C PRO A 94 -3.34 1.16 -14.19
N GLY A 95 -4.57 0.96 -13.73
CA GLY A 95 -5.75 0.74 -14.59
C GLY A 95 -6.42 2.03 -15.09
N TYR A 96 -6.20 3.16 -14.42
CA TYR A 96 -6.87 4.44 -14.69
C TYR A 96 -5.91 5.55 -15.17
N GLY A 97 -4.72 5.18 -15.67
CA GLY A 97 -3.66 6.09 -16.09
C GLY A 97 -2.45 6.04 -15.15
N PRO A 98 -1.29 6.58 -15.55
CA PRO A 98 -0.08 6.51 -14.75
C PRO A 98 -0.29 7.13 -13.35
N PHE A 99 0.40 6.58 -12.36
CA PHE A 99 0.53 7.22 -11.07
C PHE A 99 1.34 8.52 -11.21
N ASP A 100 0.99 9.53 -10.40
CA ASP A 100 1.77 10.76 -10.33
C ASP A 100 3.22 10.44 -9.94
N ASN A 101 4.19 11.17 -10.49
CA ASN A 101 5.61 10.98 -10.12
C ASN A 101 5.91 11.29 -8.65
N GLU A 102 4.99 11.96 -7.96
CA GLU A 102 5.10 12.37 -6.56
C GLU A 102 4.47 11.38 -5.57
N LEU A 103 3.98 10.23 -6.07
CA LEU A 103 3.57 9.11 -5.21
C LEU A 103 4.77 8.38 -4.58
#